data_AF-A0A1I8PJ78-F1
#
_entry.id   AF-A0A1I8PJ78-F1
#
_cell.length_a   1.000
_cell.length_b   1.000
_cell.length_c   1.000
_cell.angle_alpha   90.00
_cell.angle_beta   90.00
_cell.angle_gamma   90.00
#
_symmetry.space_group_name_H-M   'P 1'
#
loop_
_entity.id
_entity.type
_entity.pdbx_description
1 polymer ?
#
loop_
_entity_poly.entity_id
_entity_poly.type
_entity_poly.pdbx_seq_one_letter_code
_entity_poly.pdbx_strand_id
1 'polypeptide(L)'
;NHQHPWLCKTRLHTSDGIGVASNLLYQHDLNTQVSMKRRSISLARQQEREQCNQHFMTFDTFWGRPGHGAQDIKTRKLKLNNLLYGTPECTSE
;
A
#
# COMPACT_ATOMS: atom_id res chain seq x y z
N ASN A 1 -3.13 76.35 -23.37
CA ASN A 1 -2.93 75.19 -24.24
C ASN A 1 -1.50 74.73 -24.09
N HIS A 2 -1.25 73.64 -23.37
CA HIS A 2 -0.10 72.72 -23.54
C HIS A 2 -0.12 71.72 -22.37
N GLN A 3 -0.79 70.59 -22.59
CA GLN A 3 -0.80 69.45 -21.69
C GLN A 3 0.50 68.66 -21.89
N HIS A 4 1.25 68.42 -20.82
CA HIS A 4 2.47 67.59 -20.83
C HIS A 4 2.11 66.10 -21.02
N PRO A 5 2.67 65.36 -22.00
CA PRO A 5 2.20 64.01 -22.34
C PRO A 5 2.88 62.85 -21.57
N TRP A 6 3.66 63.11 -20.52
CA TRP A 6 4.49 62.08 -19.87
C TRP A 6 3.99 61.61 -18.50
N LEU A 7 2.74 61.91 -18.13
CA LEU A 7 2.16 61.33 -16.91
C LEU A 7 2.06 59.81 -17.06
N CYS A 8 2.89 59.14 -16.27
CA CYS A 8 2.95 57.69 -16.09
C CYS A 8 1.55 57.07 -16.03
N LYS A 9 1.20 56.32 -17.07
CA LYS A 9 0.23 55.23 -16.95
C LYS A 9 1.03 53.93 -16.97
N THR A 10 1.60 53.57 -15.82
CA THR A 10 1.89 52.17 -15.55
C THR A 10 0.55 51.44 -15.60
N ARG A 11 0.22 50.92 -16.78
CA ARG A 11 -0.82 49.91 -16.92
C ARG A 11 -0.32 48.73 -16.10
N LEU A 12 -0.85 48.57 -14.88
CA LEU A 12 -0.75 47.31 -14.16
C LEU A 12 -1.38 46.27 -15.11
N HIS A 13 -0.54 45.49 -15.78
CA HIS A 13 -0.98 44.34 -16.53
C HIS A 13 -1.58 43.37 -15.51
N THR A 14 -2.90 43.36 -15.40
CA THR A 14 -3.66 42.41 -14.57
C THR A 14 -3.72 41.02 -15.20
N SER A 15 -2.85 40.69 -16.16
CA SER A 15 -2.84 39.43 -16.90
C SER A 15 -2.32 38.24 -16.07
N ASP A 16 -1.58 38.51 -14.98
CA ASP A 16 -0.83 37.46 -14.29
C ASP A 16 -1.62 36.81 -13.13
N GLY A 17 -2.75 37.41 -12.73
CA GLY A 17 -3.57 36.92 -11.61
C GLY A 17 -4.24 35.56 -11.88
N ILE A 18 -4.58 35.28 -13.14
CA ILE A 18 -5.28 34.05 -13.53
C ILE A 18 -4.33 32.84 -13.49
N GLY A 19 -3.09 33.01 -13.95
CA GLY A 19 -2.07 31.95 -13.94
C GLY A 19 -1.62 31.59 -12.53
N VAL A 20 -1.45 32.59 -11.65
CA VAL A 20 -1.08 32.38 -10.25
C VAL A 20 -2.19 31.68 -9.47
N ALA A 21 -3.46 32.06 -9.70
CA ALA A 21 -4.60 31.39 -9.08
C ALA A 21 -4.70 29.91 -9.53
N SER A 22 -4.54 29.64 -10.83
CA SER A 22 -4.55 28.27 -11.35
C SER A 22 -3.42 27.40 -10.78
N ASN A 23 -2.21 27.97 -10.63
CA ASN A 23 -1.08 27.27 -10.04
C ASN A 23 -1.31 26.98 -8.55
N LEU A 24 -1.84 27.94 -7.80
CA LEU A 24 -2.16 27.77 -6.38
C LEU A 24 -3.21 26.67 -6.17
N LEU A 25 -4.26 26.63 -7.01
CA LEU A 25 -5.29 25.58 -6.97
C LEU A 25 -4.70 24.20 -7.28
N TYR A 26 -3.85 24.11 -8.30
CA TYR A 26 -3.17 22.86 -8.65
C TYR A 26 -2.27 22.37 -7.51
N GLN A 27 -1.46 23.25 -6.92
CA GLN A 27 -0.61 22.91 -5.79
C GLN A 27 -1.42 22.45 -4.56
N HIS A 28 -2.56 23.10 -4.30
CA HIS A 28 -3.48 22.69 -3.24
C HIS A 28 -4.06 21.29 -3.50
N ASP A 29 -4.48 21.02 -4.74
CA ASP A 29 -5.02 19.71 -5.12
C ASP A 29 -3.97 18.59 -4.94
N LEU A 30 -2.73 18.81 -5.40
CA LEU A 30 -1.63 17.87 -5.18
C LEU A 30 -1.38 17.60 -3.70
N ASN A 31 -1.35 18.64 -2.87
CA ASN A 31 -1.18 18.50 -1.42
C ASN A 31 -2.33 17.71 -0.79
N THR A 32 -3.55 17.91 -1.29
CA THR A 32 -4.75 17.18 -0.85
C THR A 32 -4.63 15.71 -1.22
N GLN A 33 -4.27 15.38 -2.46
CA GLN A 33 -4.08 14.01 -2.94
C GLN A 33 -3.01 13.26 -2.11
N VAL A 34 -1.87 13.89 -1.87
CA VAL A 34 -0.80 13.32 -1.03
C VAL A 34 -1.28 13.08 0.40
N SER A 35 -1.99 14.05 0.98
CA SER A 35 -2.52 13.93 2.34
C SER A 35 -3.55 12.81 2.47
N MET A 36 -4.46 12.68 1.49
CA MET A 36 -5.43 11.60 1.43
C MET A 36 -4.76 10.24 1.30
N LYS A 37 -3.76 10.11 0.41
CA LYS A 37 -2.99 8.88 0.23
C LYS A 37 -2.29 8.45 1.52
N ARG A 38 -1.63 9.38 2.21
CA ARG A 38 -0.95 9.11 3.49
C ARG A 38 -1.94 8.63 4.57
N ARG A 39 -3.11 9.29 4.66
CA ARG A 39 -4.18 8.90 5.59
C ARG A 39 -4.70 7.50 5.28
N SER A 40 -4.97 7.21 4.01
CA SER A 40 -5.45 5.89 3.57
C SER A 40 -4.48 4.77 3.92
N ILE A 41 -3.18 4.95 3.65
CA ILE A 41 -2.14 3.96 4.01
C ILE A 41 -2.07 3.75 5.53
N SER A 42 -2.18 4.83 6.32
CA SER A 42 -2.17 4.74 7.77
C SER A 42 -3.37 3.95 8.31
N LEU A 43 -4.57 4.21 7.78
CA LEU A 43 -5.79 3.49 8.13
C LEU A 43 -5.73 2.01 7.74
N ALA A 44 -5.25 1.69 6.53
CA ALA A 44 -5.10 0.30 6.09
C ALA A 44 -4.16 -0.49 7.03
N ARG A 45 -3.01 0.10 7.40
CA ARG A 45 -2.09 -0.50 8.38
C ARG A 45 -2.71 -0.66 9.76
N GLN A 46 -3.56 0.28 10.19
CA GLN A 46 -4.26 0.18 11.46
C GLN A 46 -5.27 -0.97 11.43
N GLN A 47 -6.06 -1.06 10.37
CA GLN A 47 -7.01 -2.14 10.16
C GLN A 47 -6.31 -3.51 10.13
N GLU A 48 -5.17 -3.64 9.45
CA GLU A 48 -4.37 -4.86 9.46
C GLU A 48 -3.93 -5.26 10.87
N ARG A 49 -3.47 -4.30 11.69
CA ARG A 49 -3.13 -4.56 13.10
C ARG A 49 -4.35 -4.98 13.91
N GLU A 50 -5.50 -4.33 13.71
CA GLU A 50 -6.75 -4.68 14.37
C GLU A 50 -7.22 -6.09 13.98
N GLN A 51 -7.11 -6.46 12.71
CA GLN A 51 -7.42 -7.81 12.22
C GLN A 51 -6.47 -8.87 12.81
N CYS A 52 -5.16 -8.59 12.84
CA CYS A 52 -4.20 -9.47 13.53
C CYS A 52 -4.51 -9.60 15.02
N ASN A 53 -4.95 -8.52 15.68
CA ASN A 53 -5.34 -8.56 17.09
C ASN A 53 -6.67 -9.30 17.34
N GLN A 54 -7.50 -9.52 16.31
CA GLN A 54 -8.74 -10.29 16.39
C GLN A 54 -8.52 -11.82 16.37
N HIS A 55 -7.29 -12.30 16.59
CA HIS A 55 -6.89 -13.71 16.57
C HIS A 55 -7.68 -14.64 17.52
N PHE A 56 -8.44 -14.09 18.47
CA PHE A 56 -9.26 -14.85 19.42
C PHE A 56 -10.64 -15.22 18.87
N MET A 57 -11.22 -14.46 17.93
CA MET A 57 -12.59 -14.68 17.44
C MET A 57 -12.69 -15.77 16.36
N THR A 58 -11.58 -16.11 15.70
CA THR A 58 -11.55 -17.05 14.56
C THR A 58 -11.41 -18.51 14.99
N PHE A 59 -11.36 -18.81 16.30
CA PHE A 59 -11.09 -20.16 16.79
C PHE A 59 -12.16 -21.20 16.41
N ASP A 60 -13.42 -20.77 16.18
CA ASP A 60 -14.53 -21.65 15.76
C ASP A 60 -14.82 -21.57 14.25
N THR A 61 -13.95 -20.95 13.45
CA THR A 61 -14.14 -20.87 11.98
C THR A 61 -13.76 -22.19 11.29
N PHE A 62 -14.34 -22.45 10.12
CA PHE A 62 -14.16 -23.69 9.34
C PHE A 62 -12.70 -24.13 9.11
N TRP A 63 -11.74 -23.20 9.06
CA TRP A 63 -10.29 -23.51 8.90
C TRP A 63 -9.53 -23.71 10.22
N GLY A 64 -10.23 -23.67 11.36
CA GLY A 64 -9.68 -23.89 12.69
C GLY A 64 -8.69 -22.83 13.16
N ARG A 65 -7.96 -23.16 14.22
CA ARG A 65 -6.92 -22.32 14.82
C ARG A 65 -5.80 -22.02 13.82
N PRO A 66 -5.47 -20.74 13.55
CA PRO A 66 -4.29 -20.39 12.76
C PRO A 66 -3.04 -21.01 13.39
N GLY A 67 -2.29 -21.80 12.61
CA GLY A 67 -1.07 -22.47 13.05
C GLY A 67 -1.21 -23.93 13.52
N HIS A 68 -2.41 -24.51 13.54
CA HIS A 68 -2.63 -25.94 13.89
C HIS A 68 -3.47 -26.69 12.84
N GLY A 69 -3.29 -26.36 11.55
CA GLY A 69 -4.12 -26.84 10.44
C GLY A 69 -3.91 -28.29 9.98
N ALA A 70 -3.20 -29.13 10.72
CA ALA A 70 -3.14 -30.55 10.43
C ALA A 70 -3.02 -31.31 11.75
N GLN A 71 -3.87 -32.33 11.94
CA GLN A 71 -3.61 -33.33 12.98
C GLN A 71 -2.18 -33.84 12.81
N ASP A 72 -1.44 -34.01 13.91
CA ASP A 72 -0.10 -34.61 13.95
C ASP A 72 -0.22 -36.10 13.57
N ILE A 73 -0.60 -36.38 12.33
CA ILE A 73 -0.37 -37.68 11.73
C ILE A 73 1.13 -37.70 11.54
N LYS A 74 1.81 -38.40 12.45
CA LYS A 74 3.26 -38.64 12.44
C LYS A 74 3.68 -39.45 11.22
N THR A 75 3.46 -38.93 10.02
CA THR A 75 4.10 -39.45 8.81
C THR A 75 5.56 -39.10 8.92
N ARG A 76 6.40 -40.07 9.29
CA ARG A 76 7.86 -39.93 9.23
C ARG A 76 8.20 -39.41 7.84
N LYS A 77 8.73 -38.18 7.75
CA LYS A 77 9.20 -37.61 6.48
C LYS A 77 10.23 -38.58 5.90
N LEU A 78 9.86 -39.32 4.86
CA LEU A 78 10.81 -40.14 4.12
C LEU A 78 11.83 -39.19 3.47
N LYS A 79 13.11 -39.56 3.53
CA LYS A 79 14.18 -38.78 2.90
C LYS A 79 13.89 -38.71 1.40
N LEU A 80 13.93 -37.51 0.80
CA LEU A 80 13.59 -37.29 -0.61
C LEU A 80 14.31 -38.26 -1.56
N ASN A 81 15.59 -38.53 -1.30
CA ASN A 81 16.38 -39.46 -2.09
C ASN A 81 15.78 -40.89 -2.13
N ASN A 82 15.14 -41.34 -1.04
CA ASN A 82 14.53 -42.67 -0.99
C ASN A 82 13.26 -42.76 -1.85
N LEU A 83 12.53 -41.64 -1.98
CA LEU A 83 11.37 -41.53 -2.86
C LEU A 83 11.79 -41.44 -4.33
N LEU A 84 12.88 -40.72 -4.58
CA LEU A 84 13.32 -40.37 -5.93
C LEU A 84 14.12 -41.50 -6.61
N TYR A 85 14.87 -42.28 -5.84
CA TYR A 85 15.80 -43.28 -6.36
C TYR A 85 15.57 -44.69 -5.80
N GLY A 86 14.60 -44.88 -4.90
CA GLY A 86 14.48 -46.11 -4.13
C GLY A 86 15.71 -46.34 -3.22
N THR A 87 15.64 -47.30 -2.31
CA THR A 87 16.86 -47.80 -1.66
C THR A 87 17.56 -48.76 -2.62
N PRO A 88 18.77 -48.46 -3.12
CA PRO A 88 19.49 -49.38 -3.99
C PRO A 88 20.20 -50.44 -3.14
N GLU A 89 19.48 -51.35 -2.51
CA GLU A 89 20.10 -52.56 -1.95
C GLU A 89 19.14 -53.75 -2.04
N CYS A 90 19.60 -54.77 -2.77
CA CYS A 90 19.11 -56.15 -2.88
C CYS A 90 18.13 -56.49 -4.03
N THR A 91 18.59 -56.32 -5.28
CA THR A 91 18.43 -57.40 -6.28
C THR A 91 19.64 -58.33 -6.14
N SER A 92 19.50 -59.38 -5.34
CA SER A 92 20.39 -60.54 -5.33
C SER A 92 19.54 -61.76 -5.03
N GLU A 93 18.94 -62.32 -6.08
CA GLU A 93 18.93 -63.73 -6.51
C GLU A 93 17.93 -63.93 -7.65
#